data_AF-A0A925Q1D1-F1
#
_entry.id   AF-A0A925Q1D1-F1
#
_cell.length_a   1.000
_cell.length_b   1.000
_cell.length_c   1.000
_cell.angle_alpha   90.00
_cell.angle_beta   90.00
_cell.angle_gamma   90.00
#
_symmetry.space_group_name_H-M   'P 1'
#
loop_
_entity.id
_entity.type
_entity.pdbx_description
1 polymer ?
#
loop_
_entity_poly.entity_id
_entity_poly.type
_entity_poly.pdbx_seq_one_letter_code
_entity_poly.pdbx_strand_id
1 'polypeptide(L)'
;RGSLHFQLANALLRTGGVQVPRDAFREDVLPPHLRMNFLVLDDADKVIARSRSLPALRERHAGASQQTYEKQSQLTTGARTWVFGDLAEQQESKAGGRHQMGYLALADEGESVGLRAFATPPEARFSHARGTARLIRLVMARDLKPLRKDLAVNVQGEMVYRTLPAHPLLNPDLVAGRDLREDLLDRVVMTVFLDGQEPLRGSAAFDARLTMKRGGIGLSAQEISRSVQSSLESLFRIQSALPRAPAPTAVDIRAQLSWLTPAGFLLTTPLERLREFPRYLKAIEQRLEKAGNDPRRDAQLAAEIAPIEARYRERVRTERGLLPPGDDEFRWLLEEFRVSLFAQALKTRVPVSARRLTDTWMQRERAPIV
;
A
#
# COMPACT_ATOMS: atom_id res chain seq x y z
N ARG A 1 -28.28 -0.43 -2.64
CA ARG A 1 -26.91 -0.44 -2.04
C ARG A 1 -26.96 -1.12 -0.68
N GLY A 2 -25.94 -1.90 -0.28
CA GLY A 2 -25.94 -2.73 0.94
C GLY A 2 -25.81 -4.23 0.64
N SER A 3 -25.56 -5.06 1.66
CA SER A 3 -25.37 -6.51 1.47
C SER A 3 -26.64 -7.21 0.96
N LEU A 4 -26.48 -8.29 0.19
CA LEU A 4 -27.59 -9.09 -0.34
C LEU A 4 -28.54 -9.52 0.78
N HIS A 5 -28.01 -10.06 1.87
CA HIS A 5 -28.81 -10.48 3.04
C HIS A 5 -29.61 -9.33 3.66
N PHE A 6 -29.06 -8.11 3.69
CA PHE A 6 -29.78 -6.95 4.19
C PHE A 6 -30.93 -6.55 3.27
N GLN A 7 -30.70 -6.56 1.96
CA GLN A 7 -31.74 -6.26 0.98
C GLN A 7 -32.84 -7.33 0.97
N LEU A 8 -32.46 -8.60 1.10
CA LEU A 8 -33.38 -9.73 1.15
C LEU A 8 -34.22 -9.72 2.43
N ALA A 9 -33.61 -9.47 3.60
CA ALA A 9 -34.35 -9.33 4.86
C ALA A 9 -35.38 -8.18 4.80
N ASN A 10 -34.98 -7.03 4.23
CA ASN A 10 -35.90 -5.90 4.05
C ASN A 10 -36.99 -6.17 3.02
N ALA A 11 -36.73 -7.00 2.02
CA ALA A 11 -37.75 -7.44 1.07
C ALA A 11 -38.76 -8.37 1.77
N LEU A 12 -38.29 -9.38 2.49
CA LEU A 12 -39.15 -10.32 3.23
C LEU A 12 -40.01 -9.62 4.29
N LEU A 13 -39.45 -8.64 5.01
CA LEU A 13 -40.20 -7.82 5.94
C LEU A 13 -41.31 -7.01 5.25
N ARG A 14 -41.00 -6.41 4.10
CA ARG A 14 -41.98 -5.63 3.33
C ARG A 14 -43.07 -6.46 2.67
N THR A 15 -42.75 -7.68 2.24
CA THR A 15 -43.67 -8.52 1.46
C THR A 15 -44.47 -9.46 2.36
N GLY A 16 -43.90 -9.90 3.48
CA GLY A 16 -44.50 -10.92 4.35
C GLY A 16 -44.53 -10.58 5.84
N GLY A 17 -44.07 -9.40 6.27
CA GLY A 17 -44.07 -8.99 7.69
C GLY A 17 -43.12 -9.77 8.59
N VAL A 18 -42.31 -10.68 8.04
CA VAL A 18 -41.37 -11.51 8.80
C VAL A 18 -40.05 -10.78 8.97
N GLN A 19 -39.68 -10.53 10.23
CA GLN A 19 -38.37 -9.98 10.56
C GLN A 19 -37.35 -11.11 10.63
N VAL A 20 -36.47 -11.19 9.61
CA VAL A 20 -35.41 -12.19 9.55
C VAL A 20 -34.09 -11.59 10.07
N PRO A 21 -33.52 -12.10 11.17
CA PRO A 21 -32.24 -11.62 11.68
C PRO A 21 -31.10 -12.04 10.74
N ARG A 22 -30.02 -11.24 10.71
CA ARG A 22 -28.96 -11.35 9.69
C ARG A 22 -28.19 -12.67 9.73
N ASP A 23 -28.07 -13.27 10.90
CA ASP A 23 -27.41 -14.54 11.16
C ASP A 23 -28.25 -15.77 10.77
N ALA A 24 -29.54 -15.58 10.45
CA ALA A 24 -30.38 -16.64 9.91
C ALA A 24 -30.02 -17.03 8.46
N PHE A 25 -29.28 -16.18 7.72
CA PHE A 25 -28.84 -16.47 6.36
C PHE A 25 -27.59 -17.35 6.36
N ARG A 26 -27.81 -18.66 6.51
CA ARG A 26 -26.77 -19.72 6.53
C ARG A 26 -26.46 -20.25 5.13
N GLU A 27 -25.71 -19.49 4.34
CA GLU A 27 -25.30 -19.90 2.98
C GLU A 27 -24.46 -21.19 2.96
N ASP A 28 -23.75 -21.46 4.06
CA ASP A 28 -22.92 -22.66 4.26
C ASP A 28 -23.75 -23.96 4.21
N VAL A 29 -25.01 -23.89 4.61
CA VAL A 29 -25.94 -25.04 4.68
C VAL A 29 -26.73 -25.21 3.38
N LEU A 30 -26.78 -24.20 2.51
CA LEU A 30 -27.52 -24.27 1.25
C LEU A 30 -26.85 -25.25 0.28
N PRO A 31 -27.61 -26.21 -0.30
CA PRO A 31 -27.15 -27.01 -1.42
C PRO A 31 -26.59 -26.14 -2.57
N PRO A 32 -25.53 -26.57 -3.27
CA PRO A 32 -24.88 -25.76 -4.30
C PRO A 32 -25.80 -25.24 -5.41
N HIS A 33 -26.91 -25.93 -5.71
CA HIS A 33 -27.88 -25.52 -6.73
C HIS A 33 -28.85 -24.41 -6.26
N LEU A 34 -28.91 -24.13 -4.96
CA LEU A 34 -29.69 -23.03 -4.37
C LEU A 34 -28.84 -21.78 -4.10
N ARG A 35 -27.54 -21.82 -4.41
CA ARG A 35 -26.63 -20.69 -4.28
C ARG A 35 -26.64 -19.85 -5.56
N MET A 36 -26.49 -18.54 -5.39
CA MET A 36 -26.41 -17.59 -6.50
C MET A 36 -25.26 -17.98 -7.45
N ASN A 37 -25.51 -17.91 -8.75
CA ASN A 37 -24.52 -18.16 -9.78
C ASN A 37 -24.24 -16.86 -10.54
N PHE A 38 -22.99 -16.46 -10.61
CA PHE A 38 -22.53 -15.26 -11.30
C PHE A 38 -22.07 -15.63 -12.70
N LEU A 39 -22.45 -14.81 -13.68
CA LEU A 39 -22.06 -14.95 -15.08
C LEU A 39 -21.26 -13.71 -15.50
N VAL A 40 -20.12 -13.92 -16.15
CA VAL A 40 -19.43 -12.87 -16.92
C VAL A 40 -19.89 -13.00 -18.35
N LEU A 41 -20.35 -11.88 -18.92
CA LEU A 41 -20.78 -11.78 -20.30
C LEU A 41 -19.75 -10.94 -21.06
N ASP A 42 -19.41 -11.35 -22.29
CA ASP A 42 -18.67 -10.49 -23.23
C ASP A 42 -19.58 -9.41 -23.86
N ASP A 43 -19.00 -8.65 -24.80
CA ASP A 43 -19.65 -7.54 -25.52
C ASP A 43 -20.81 -7.99 -26.43
N ALA A 44 -20.94 -9.30 -26.70
CA ALA A 44 -22.02 -9.89 -27.47
C ALA A 44 -23.05 -10.62 -26.58
N ASP A 45 -23.08 -10.31 -25.28
CA ASP A 45 -23.90 -10.96 -24.25
C ASP A 45 -23.67 -12.49 -24.13
N LYS A 46 -22.54 -12.99 -24.63
CA LYS A 46 -22.19 -14.41 -24.49
C LYS A 46 -21.51 -14.66 -23.16
N VAL A 47 -21.94 -15.72 -22.47
CA VAL A 47 -21.33 -16.14 -21.20
C VAL A 47 -19.89 -16.61 -21.45
N ILE A 48 -18.92 -15.81 -21.00
CA ILE A 48 -17.49 -16.13 -21.07
C ILE A 48 -16.94 -16.75 -19.79
N ALA A 49 -17.62 -16.54 -18.66
CA ALA A 49 -17.33 -17.27 -17.43
C ALA A 49 -18.54 -17.41 -16.52
N ARG A 50 -18.51 -18.44 -15.68
CA ARG A 50 -19.52 -18.71 -14.66
C ARG A 50 -18.86 -19.17 -13.36
N SER A 51 -19.35 -18.70 -12.23
CA SER A 51 -18.89 -19.12 -10.91
C SER A 51 -19.96 -18.82 -9.87
N ARG A 52 -20.01 -19.66 -8.84
CA ARG A 52 -20.83 -19.40 -7.64
C ARG A 52 -20.12 -18.49 -6.62
N SER A 53 -18.86 -18.13 -6.90
CA SER A 53 -18.07 -17.18 -6.11
C SER A 53 -17.75 -15.97 -6.99
N LEU A 54 -18.40 -14.83 -6.70
CA LEU A 54 -18.08 -13.56 -7.34
C LEU A 54 -16.62 -13.14 -7.10
N PRO A 55 -16.02 -13.32 -5.90
CA PRO A 55 -14.59 -13.07 -5.70
C PRO A 55 -13.71 -13.90 -6.66
N ALA A 56 -13.97 -15.20 -6.81
CA ALA A 56 -13.19 -16.06 -7.72
C ALA A 56 -13.41 -15.70 -9.20
N LEU A 57 -14.61 -15.21 -9.54
CA LEU A 57 -14.92 -14.72 -10.88
C LEU A 57 -14.14 -13.41 -11.18
N ARG A 58 -14.13 -12.47 -10.22
CA ARG A 58 -13.33 -11.23 -10.31
C ARG A 58 -11.83 -11.56 -10.37
N GLU A 59 -11.36 -12.53 -9.59
CA GLU A 59 -9.99 -13.02 -9.60
C GLU A 59 -9.54 -13.48 -11.00
N ARG A 60 -10.38 -14.27 -11.68
CA ARG A 60 -10.11 -14.82 -13.00
C ARG A 60 -10.07 -13.77 -14.11
N HIS A 61 -10.74 -12.63 -13.94
CA HIS A 61 -10.91 -11.60 -14.98
C HIS A 61 -10.31 -10.21 -14.63
N ALA A 62 -9.76 -10.02 -13.43
CA ALA A 62 -9.22 -8.72 -12.99
C ALA A 62 -8.05 -8.22 -13.85
N GLY A 63 -7.11 -9.09 -14.24
CA GLY A 63 -5.94 -8.68 -15.04
C GLY A 63 -6.29 -8.29 -16.48
N ALA A 64 -7.22 -9.01 -17.11
CA ALA A 64 -7.71 -8.70 -18.45
C ALA A 64 -8.56 -7.42 -18.46
N SER A 65 -9.31 -7.15 -17.39
CA SER A 65 -10.12 -5.94 -17.25
C SER A 65 -9.26 -4.69 -17.06
N GLN A 66 -8.17 -4.76 -16.27
CA GLN A 66 -7.24 -3.64 -16.07
C GLN A 66 -6.53 -3.26 -17.37
N GLN A 67 -5.94 -4.23 -18.10
CA GLN A 67 -5.21 -3.95 -19.34
C GLN A 67 -6.09 -3.42 -20.48
N THR A 68 -7.36 -3.86 -20.53
CA THR A 68 -8.32 -3.38 -21.54
C THR A 68 -8.79 -1.95 -21.21
N TYR A 69 -9.01 -1.63 -19.94
CA TYR A 69 -9.38 -0.29 -19.50
C TYR A 69 -8.23 0.71 -19.73
N GLU A 70 -7.00 0.37 -19.34
CA GLU A 70 -5.82 1.23 -19.47
C GLU A 70 -5.51 1.66 -20.92
N LYS A 71 -5.71 0.77 -21.90
CA LYS A 71 -5.51 1.07 -23.32
C LYS A 71 -6.60 1.97 -23.90
N GLN A 72 -7.81 1.95 -23.33
CA GLN A 72 -8.96 2.73 -23.80
C GLN A 72 -9.13 4.06 -23.06
N SER A 73 -8.47 4.27 -21.91
CA SER A 73 -8.75 5.37 -20.99
C SER A 73 -7.67 6.46 -20.87
N GLN A 74 -6.70 6.54 -21.79
CA GLN A 74 -5.72 7.63 -21.79
C GLN A 74 -6.39 8.92 -22.28
N LEU A 75 -6.62 9.87 -21.36
CA LEU A 75 -7.29 11.14 -21.66
C LEU A 75 -6.30 12.24 -22.05
N THR A 76 -5.13 12.25 -21.41
CA THR A 76 -4.07 13.25 -21.64
C THR A 76 -2.73 12.62 -21.30
N THR A 77 -1.66 13.00 -22.01
CA THR A 77 -0.28 12.54 -21.80
C THR A 77 0.69 13.70 -22.02
N GLY A 78 1.93 13.57 -21.55
CA GLY A 78 3.00 14.52 -21.90
C GLY A 78 2.97 15.85 -21.11
N ALA A 79 2.10 15.98 -20.11
CA ALA A 79 1.99 17.24 -19.36
C ALA A 79 3.19 17.45 -18.44
N ARG A 80 3.72 18.68 -18.42
CA ARG A 80 4.81 19.11 -17.52
C ARG A 80 4.38 20.23 -16.56
N THR A 81 3.16 20.73 -16.75
CA THR A 81 2.46 21.71 -15.92
C THR A 81 1.00 21.27 -15.80
N TRP A 82 0.22 21.91 -14.92
CA TRP A 82 -1.20 21.57 -14.78
C TRP A 82 -1.98 21.99 -16.03
N VAL A 83 -2.50 21.02 -16.79
CA VAL A 83 -3.30 21.25 -18.01
C VAL A 83 -4.64 20.51 -17.99
N PHE A 84 -5.00 19.90 -16.86
CA PHE A 84 -6.10 18.95 -16.77
C PHE A 84 -7.47 19.57 -16.44
N GLY A 85 -7.52 20.90 -16.28
CA GLY A 85 -8.70 21.60 -15.76
C GLY A 85 -9.03 21.18 -14.33
N ASP A 86 -10.32 21.25 -13.98
CA ASP A 86 -10.84 20.73 -12.73
C ASP A 86 -11.31 19.28 -12.91
N LEU A 87 -10.67 18.37 -12.19
CA LEU A 87 -10.86 16.93 -12.30
C LEU A 87 -11.97 16.45 -11.38
N ALA A 88 -12.97 15.78 -11.96
CA ALA A 88 -13.91 14.97 -11.18
C ALA A 88 -13.20 13.77 -10.53
N GLU A 89 -13.76 13.25 -9.43
CA GLU A 89 -13.23 12.01 -8.81
C GLU A 89 -13.47 10.78 -9.66
N GLN A 90 -14.64 10.74 -10.29
CA GLN A 90 -15.12 9.62 -11.08
C GLN A 90 -15.62 10.14 -12.42
N GLN A 91 -15.49 9.30 -13.44
CA GLN A 91 -16.03 9.53 -14.76
C GLN A 91 -16.77 8.28 -15.22
N GLU A 92 -17.99 8.47 -15.68
CA GLU A 92 -18.76 7.41 -16.30
C GLU A 92 -18.33 7.29 -17.77
N SER A 93 -17.98 6.07 -18.19
CA SER A 93 -17.69 5.76 -19.58
C SER A 93 -18.73 4.77 -20.12
N LYS A 94 -19.15 4.97 -21.36
CA LYS A 94 -19.96 4.01 -22.11
C LYS A 94 -19.02 3.21 -23.01
N ALA A 95 -18.67 2.01 -22.59
CA ALA A 95 -17.96 1.04 -23.42
C ALA A 95 -18.88 -0.17 -23.65
N GLY A 96 -19.05 -0.58 -24.92
CA GLY A 96 -19.85 -1.77 -25.27
C GLY A 96 -21.32 -1.73 -24.83
N GLY A 97 -21.94 -0.55 -24.71
CA GLY A 97 -23.35 -0.42 -24.28
C GLY A 97 -23.59 -0.59 -22.77
N ARG A 98 -22.54 -0.79 -21.96
CA ARG A 98 -22.64 -0.82 -20.48
C ARG A 98 -21.98 0.42 -19.87
N HIS A 99 -22.56 0.90 -18.78
CA HIS A 99 -22.02 2.00 -18.00
C HIS A 99 -20.90 1.46 -17.09
N GLN A 100 -19.66 1.92 -17.31
CA GLN A 100 -18.53 1.58 -16.46
C GLN A 100 -17.99 2.85 -15.79
N MET A 101 -17.96 2.83 -14.46
CA MET A 101 -17.39 3.92 -13.66
C MET A 101 -15.87 3.77 -13.59
N GLY A 102 -15.15 4.82 -13.99
CA GLY A 102 -13.70 4.93 -13.82
C GLY A 102 -13.32 6.01 -12.82
N TYR A 103 -12.20 5.82 -12.15
CA TYR A 103 -11.66 6.79 -11.19
C TYR A 103 -10.53 7.58 -11.86
N LEU A 104 -10.70 8.90 -12.00
CA LEU A 104 -9.71 9.74 -12.66
C LEU A 104 -8.53 10.03 -11.74
N ALA A 105 -7.33 9.81 -12.27
CA ALA A 105 -6.09 10.03 -11.55
C ALA A 105 -4.96 10.46 -12.49
N LEU A 106 -4.00 11.20 -11.91
CA LEU A 106 -2.78 11.55 -12.59
C LEU A 106 -1.88 10.31 -12.61
N ALA A 107 -1.10 10.14 -13.66
CA ALA A 107 -0.17 9.03 -13.83
C ALA A 107 1.23 9.57 -14.10
N ASP A 108 2.22 9.04 -13.37
CA ASP A 108 3.64 9.34 -13.60
C ASP A 108 4.09 8.66 -14.91
N GLU A 109 4.56 9.44 -15.88
CA GLU A 109 5.09 8.97 -17.16
C GLU A 109 6.63 9.12 -17.22
N GLY A 110 7.27 9.41 -16.08
CA GLY A 110 8.72 9.62 -15.96
C GLY A 110 9.11 11.07 -16.23
N GLU A 111 9.08 11.48 -17.50
CA GLU A 111 9.41 12.86 -17.92
C GLU A 111 8.19 13.77 -18.07
N SER A 112 7.00 13.21 -17.85
CA SER A 112 5.72 13.90 -17.94
C SER A 112 4.69 13.27 -17.00
N VAL A 113 3.48 13.83 -17.03
CA VAL A 113 2.31 13.35 -16.30
C VAL A 113 1.15 13.19 -17.28
N GLY A 114 0.44 12.09 -17.15
CA GLY A 114 -0.79 11.83 -17.89
C GLY A 114 -2.02 11.86 -16.99
N LEU A 115 -3.20 11.91 -17.60
CA LEU A 115 -4.50 11.70 -16.96
C LEU A 115 -5.09 10.38 -17.46
N ARG A 116 -5.43 9.49 -16.53
CA ARG A 116 -5.98 8.15 -16.84
C ARG A 116 -7.16 7.83 -15.93
N ALA A 117 -8.04 6.95 -16.40
CA ALA A 117 -9.08 6.36 -15.57
C ALA A 117 -8.65 4.97 -15.07
N PHE A 118 -8.89 4.69 -13.80
CA PHE A 118 -8.56 3.40 -13.18
C PHE A 118 -9.84 2.67 -12.76
N ALA A 119 -9.75 1.34 -12.67
CA ALA A 119 -10.90 0.49 -12.34
C ALA A 119 -11.31 0.57 -10.86
N THR A 120 -10.38 0.91 -9.96
CA THR A 120 -10.61 0.91 -8.52
C THR A 120 -10.16 2.22 -7.86
N PRO A 121 -10.83 2.67 -6.78
CA PRO A 121 -10.41 3.86 -6.04
C PRO A 121 -8.98 3.77 -5.47
N PRO A 122 -8.53 2.66 -4.86
CA PRO A 122 -7.18 2.61 -4.32
C PRO A 122 -6.08 2.71 -5.38
N GLU A 123 -6.27 2.08 -6.53
CA GLU A 123 -5.35 2.17 -7.66
C GLU A 123 -5.27 3.60 -8.20
N ALA A 124 -6.42 4.27 -8.36
CA ALA A 124 -6.47 5.68 -8.72
C ALA A 124 -5.77 6.57 -7.68
N ARG A 125 -6.01 6.36 -6.39
CA ARG A 125 -5.35 7.16 -5.32
C ARG A 125 -3.84 7.00 -5.37
N PHE A 126 -3.35 5.77 -5.48
CA PHE A 126 -1.92 5.48 -5.58
C PHE A 126 -1.29 6.15 -6.80
N SER A 127 -1.90 5.95 -7.98
CA SER A 127 -1.41 6.60 -9.21
C SER A 127 -1.45 8.12 -9.08
N HIS A 128 -2.58 8.68 -8.61
CA HIS A 128 -2.78 10.12 -8.51
C HIS A 128 -1.76 10.78 -7.59
N ALA A 129 -1.44 10.17 -6.43
CA ALA A 129 -0.39 10.68 -5.55
C ALA A 129 0.97 10.71 -6.26
N ARG A 130 1.33 9.64 -6.98
CA ARG A 130 2.58 9.56 -7.75
C ARG A 130 2.64 10.56 -8.91
N GLY A 131 1.59 10.63 -9.72
CA GLY A 131 1.48 11.57 -10.83
C GLY A 131 1.49 13.03 -10.37
N THR A 132 0.84 13.31 -9.24
CA THR A 132 0.88 14.65 -8.63
C THR A 132 2.29 14.98 -8.14
N ALA A 133 2.95 14.07 -7.42
CA ALA A 133 4.35 14.25 -6.99
C ALA A 133 5.28 14.52 -8.18
N ARG A 134 5.13 13.76 -9.28
CA ARG A 134 5.86 14.00 -10.54
C ARG A 134 5.60 15.40 -11.09
N LEU A 135 4.34 15.84 -11.14
CA LEU A 135 4.01 17.17 -11.65
C LEU A 135 4.68 18.27 -10.82
N ILE A 136 4.64 18.14 -9.50
CA ILE A 136 5.32 19.06 -8.58
C ILE A 136 6.84 19.04 -8.82
N ARG A 137 7.45 17.85 -9.00
CA ARG A 137 8.88 17.72 -9.33
C ARG A 137 9.26 18.46 -10.60
N LEU A 138 8.41 18.39 -11.64
CA LEU A 138 8.62 19.06 -12.93
C LEU A 138 8.47 20.58 -12.81
N VAL A 139 7.41 21.05 -12.15
CA VAL A 139 7.15 22.49 -11.95
C VAL A 139 8.21 23.13 -11.05
N MET A 140 8.64 22.43 -10.00
CA MET A 140 9.62 22.90 -9.01
C MET A 140 11.05 22.45 -9.29
N ALA A 141 11.38 22.11 -10.54
CA ALA A 141 12.70 21.57 -10.89
C ALA A 141 13.86 22.49 -10.47
N ARG A 142 13.66 23.82 -10.50
CA ARG A 142 14.67 24.81 -10.07
C ARG A 142 14.94 24.75 -8.57
N ASP A 143 13.92 24.47 -7.75
CA ASP A 143 14.05 24.34 -6.30
C ASP A 143 14.67 23.00 -5.90
N LEU A 144 14.31 21.93 -6.60
CA LEU A 144 14.67 20.56 -6.19
C LEU A 144 16.02 20.09 -6.76
N LYS A 145 16.50 20.70 -7.84
CA LYS A 145 17.79 20.33 -8.45
C LYS A 145 19.00 20.56 -7.52
N PRO A 146 19.12 21.71 -6.81
CA PRO A 146 20.18 21.88 -5.80
C PRO A 146 20.01 20.89 -4.65
N LEU A 147 18.77 20.75 -4.16
CA LEU A 147 18.44 19.89 -3.02
C LEU A 147 18.89 18.43 -3.21
N ARG A 148 18.83 17.90 -4.44
CA ARG A 148 19.31 16.54 -4.77
C ARG A 148 20.76 16.30 -4.32
N LYS A 149 21.61 17.33 -4.42
CA LYS A 149 23.02 17.25 -4.02
C LYS A 149 23.19 17.30 -2.51
N ASP A 150 22.33 18.07 -1.84
CA ASP A 150 22.39 18.34 -0.39
C ASP A 150 21.72 17.26 0.47
N LEU A 151 21.10 16.25 -0.15
CA LEU A 151 20.55 15.09 0.59
C LEU A 151 21.65 14.40 1.39
N ALA A 152 21.39 14.20 2.69
CA ALA A 152 22.32 13.60 3.64
C ALA A 152 22.41 12.06 3.49
N VAL A 153 22.75 11.59 2.30
CA VAL A 153 22.95 10.16 1.99
C VAL A 153 24.34 9.91 1.43
N ASN A 154 24.91 8.74 1.73
CA ASN A 154 26.25 8.34 1.30
C ASN A 154 26.22 7.18 0.30
N VAL A 155 27.39 6.89 -0.28
CA VAL A 155 27.57 5.84 -1.31
C VAL A 155 27.14 4.46 -0.79
N GLN A 156 27.43 4.15 0.47
CA GLN A 156 27.05 2.87 1.08
C GLN A 156 25.53 2.72 1.17
N GLY A 157 24.83 3.79 1.59
CA GLY A 157 23.37 3.82 1.60
C GLY A 157 22.77 3.66 0.20
N GLU A 158 23.35 4.32 -0.80
CA GLU A 158 22.93 4.15 -2.21
C GLU A 158 23.13 2.71 -2.70
N MET A 159 24.25 2.06 -2.33
CA MET A 159 24.49 0.65 -2.66
C MET A 159 23.47 -0.29 -2.03
N VAL A 160 23.18 -0.11 -0.73
CA VAL A 160 22.15 -0.90 -0.02
C VAL A 160 20.78 -0.71 -0.66
N TYR A 161 20.44 0.53 -1.02
CA TYR A 161 19.14 0.84 -1.62
C TYR A 161 18.93 0.11 -2.96
N ARG A 162 19.97 0.02 -3.79
CA ARG A 162 19.93 -0.66 -5.11
C ARG A 162 19.75 -2.17 -5.02
N THR A 163 20.06 -2.77 -3.87
CA THR A 163 19.96 -4.23 -3.67
C THR A 163 18.72 -4.64 -2.89
N LEU A 164 17.83 -3.70 -2.56
CA LEU A 164 16.58 -4.01 -1.86
C LEU A 164 15.71 -4.95 -2.71
N PRO A 165 15.10 -5.97 -2.09
CA PRO A 165 14.27 -6.92 -2.82
C PRO A 165 12.94 -6.28 -3.23
N ALA A 166 12.31 -6.82 -4.29
CA ALA A 166 10.93 -6.49 -4.59
C ALA A 166 10.02 -6.91 -3.41
N HIS A 167 8.92 -6.17 -3.21
CA HIS A 167 7.89 -6.58 -2.27
C HIS A 167 7.24 -7.88 -2.75
N PRO A 168 6.96 -8.86 -1.88
CA PRO A 168 6.46 -10.18 -2.30
C PRO A 168 5.06 -10.18 -2.92
N LEU A 169 4.31 -9.09 -2.81
CA LEU A 169 2.91 -8.99 -3.25
C LEU A 169 2.57 -7.73 -4.06
N LEU A 170 3.41 -6.69 -4.04
CA LEU A 170 3.10 -5.47 -4.79
C LEU A 170 3.63 -5.65 -6.20
N ASN A 171 2.89 -5.14 -7.18
CA ASN A 171 3.35 -5.15 -8.56
C ASN A 171 4.67 -4.37 -8.67
N PRO A 172 5.78 -5.01 -9.09
CA PRO A 172 7.06 -4.34 -9.25
C PRO A 172 6.99 -3.13 -10.17
N ASP A 173 6.14 -3.15 -11.19
CA ASP A 173 6.01 -2.05 -12.15
C ASP A 173 5.33 -0.80 -11.55
N LEU A 174 4.52 -0.99 -10.49
CA LEU A 174 3.84 0.12 -9.80
C LEU A 174 4.72 0.75 -8.71
N VAL A 175 5.65 -0.02 -8.15
CA VAL A 175 6.47 0.36 -6.98
C VAL A 175 7.97 0.33 -7.31
N ALA A 176 8.34 0.30 -8.59
CA ALA A 176 9.74 0.37 -9.02
C ALA A 176 10.36 1.69 -8.54
N GLY A 177 11.14 1.61 -7.46
CA GLY A 177 12.02 2.69 -7.07
C GLY A 177 13.03 2.99 -8.17
N ARG A 178 13.50 4.24 -8.25
CA ARG A 178 14.53 4.64 -9.22
C ARG A 178 15.90 4.52 -8.56
N ASP A 179 16.49 5.65 -8.23
CA ASP A 179 17.66 5.75 -7.37
C ASP A 179 17.26 6.39 -6.05
N LEU A 180 18.06 6.13 -5.01
CA LEU A 180 17.79 6.62 -3.66
C LEU A 180 17.52 8.13 -3.61
N ARG A 181 18.24 8.94 -4.40
CA ARG A 181 18.10 10.39 -4.36
C ARG A 181 16.81 10.83 -5.04
N GLU A 182 16.45 10.20 -6.16
CA GLU A 182 15.17 10.47 -6.83
C GLU A 182 13.98 10.08 -5.96
N ASP A 183 14.01 8.90 -5.34
CA ASP A 183 12.92 8.45 -4.47
C ASP A 183 12.84 9.24 -3.16
N LEU A 184 13.97 9.73 -2.65
CA LEU A 184 14.00 10.69 -1.53
C LEU A 184 13.36 12.02 -1.91
N LEU A 185 13.64 12.55 -3.11
CA LEU A 185 13.02 13.79 -3.56
C LEU A 185 11.51 13.63 -3.74
N ASP A 186 11.08 12.49 -4.28
CA ASP A 186 9.66 12.17 -4.39
C ASP A 186 9.02 12.09 -3.00
N ARG A 187 9.62 11.37 -2.04
CA ARG A 187 9.12 11.33 -0.65
C ARG A 187 9.10 12.72 0.00
N VAL A 188 10.11 13.56 -0.19
CA VAL A 188 10.13 14.96 0.33
C VAL A 188 8.95 15.75 -0.24
N VAL A 189 8.73 15.67 -1.55
CA VAL A 189 7.60 16.33 -2.22
C VAL A 189 6.27 15.80 -1.66
N MET A 190 6.10 14.49 -1.57
CA MET A 190 4.88 13.90 -1.05
C MET A 190 4.62 14.31 0.41
N THR A 191 5.65 14.29 1.26
CA THR A 191 5.55 14.77 2.66
C THR A 191 5.09 16.22 2.76
N VAL A 192 5.67 17.11 1.95
CA VAL A 192 5.43 18.56 2.06
C VAL A 192 4.07 18.96 1.47
N PHE A 193 3.67 18.32 0.38
CA PHE A 193 2.54 18.76 -0.44
C PHE A 193 1.33 17.83 -0.41
N LEU A 194 1.48 16.56 -0.06
CA LEU A 194 0.43 15.54 -0.23
C LEU A 194 0.03 14.85 1.09
N ASP A 195 0.98 14.49 1.95
CA ASP A 195 0.70 13.73 3.18
C ASP A 195 -0.26 14.51 4.10
N GLY A 196 -1.37 13.88 4.48
CA GLY A 196 -2.41 14.48 5.32
C GLY A 196 -3.16 15.64 4.66
N GLN A 197 -3.15 15.76 3.33
CA GLN A 197 -3.86 16.79 2.57
C GLN A 197 -4.90 16.15 1.63
N GLU A 198 -5.93 16.91 1.30
CA GLU A 198 -6.89 16.52 0.26
C GLU A 198 -6.20 16.44 -1.12
N PRO A 199 -6.53 15.43 -1.96
CA PRO A 199 -5.97 15.29 -3.30
C PRO A 199 -6.12 16.55 -4.16
N LEU A 200 -5.07 16.91 -4.88
CA LEU A 200 -5.08 18.06 -5.78
C LEU A 200 -5.83 17.70 -7.07
N ARG A 201 -6.98 18.32 -7.30
CA ARG A 201 -7.82 18.08 -8.48
C ARG A 201 -8.09 19.30 -9.36
N GLY A 202 -7.51 20.47 -9.05
CA GLY A 202 -7.67 21.67 -9.87
C GLY A 202 -6.42 22.56 -9.84
N SER A 203 -6.25 23.39 -10.87
CA SER A 203 -5.06 24.24 -11.05
C SER A 203 -4.90 25.27 -9.93
N ALA A 204 -6.00 25.95 -9.54
CA ALA A 204 -5.96 26.96 -8.49
C ALA A 204 -5.52 26.37 -7.13
N ALA A 205 -6.04 25.18 -6.78
CA ALA A 205 -5.63 24.49 -5.56
C ALA A 205 -4.16 24.02 -5.63
N PHE A 206 -3.70 23.59 -6.81
CA PHE A 206 -2.31 23.19 -7.06
C PHE A 206 -1.36 24.37 -6.84
N ASP A 207 -1.60 25.50 -7.52
CA ASP A 207 -0.74 26.68 -7.43
C ASP A 207 -0.71 27.30 -6.03
N ALA A 208 -1.88 27.35 -5.37
CA ALA A 208 -1.99 27.82 -3.99
C ALA A 208 -1.18 26.94 -3.04
N ARG A 209 -1.26 25.60 -3.18
CA ARG A 209 -0.52 24.67 -2.32
C ARG A 209 0.99 24.75 -2.54
N LEU A 210 1.43 24.88 -3.79
CA LEU A 210 2.85 25.08 -4.11
C LEU A 210 3.38 26.33 -3.42
N THR A 211 2.66 27.44 -3.54
CA THR A 211 3.05 28.72 -2.93
C THR A 211 3.12 28.62 -1.40
N MET A 212 2.09 28.06 -0.77
CA MET A 212 2.00 27.97 0.69
C MET A 212 3.03 27.04 1.32
N LYS A 213 3.37 25.93 0.66
CA LYS A 213 4.17 24.84 1.27
C LYS A 213 5.63 24.83 0.81
N ARG A 214 6.01 25.61 -0.21
CA ARG A 214 7.39 25.66 -0.76
C ARG A 214 8.48 25.82 0.29
N GLY A 215 8.26 26.64 1.32
CA GLY A 215 9.23 26.86 2.40
C GLY A 215 9.56 25.61 3.23
N GLY A 216 8.69 24.59 3.24
CA GLY A 216 8.87 23.35 4.01
C GLY A 216 9.81 22.32 3.39
N ILE A 217 10.24 22.52 2.13
CA ILE A 217 11.05 21.55 1.38
C ILE A 217 12.39 21.27 2.07
N GLY A 218 13.13 22.33 2.44
CA GLY A 218 14.48 22.18 2.99
C GLY A 218 14.51 21.41 4.31
N LEU A 219 13.65 21.77 5.27
CA LEU A 219 13.55 21.10 6.56
C LEU A 219 13.16 19.63 6.40
N SER A 220 12.14 19.36 5.57
CA SER A 220 11.67 17.98 5.32
C SER A 220 12.75 17.14 4.65
N ALA A 221 13.51 17.70 3.71
CA ALA A 221 14.62 16.99 3.07
C ALA A 221 15.73 16.62 4.04
N GLN A 222 16.11 17.52 4.95
CA GLN A 222 17.11 17.23 5.97
C GLN A 222 16.64 16.14 6.94
N GLU A 223 15.40 16.24 7.41
CA GLU A 223 14.82 15.25 8.31
C GLU A 223 14.73 13.86 7.66
N ILE A 224 14.12 13.78 6.47
CA ILE A 224 13.89 12.52 5.76
C ILE A 224 15.23 11.89 5.38
N SER A 225 16.16 12.66 4.79
CA SER A 225 17.44 12.08 4.35
C SER A 225 18.27 11.54 5.51
N ARG A 226 18.31 12.21 6.68
CA ARG A 226 19.00 11.70 7.87
C ARG A 226 18.35 10.43 8.42
N SER A 227 17.02 10.40 8.51
CA SER A 227 16.28 9.22 8.99
C SER A 227 16.48 8.01 8.06
N VAL A 228 16.41 8.23 6.75
CA VAL A 228 16.63 7.19 5.74
C VAL A 228 18.09 6.72 5.75
N GLN A 229 19.06 7.63 5.84
CA GLN A 229 20.48 7.27 5.94
C GLN A 229 20.76 6.39 7.16
N SER A 230 20.25 6.76 8.33
CA SER A 230 20.37 5.94 9.55
C SER A 230 19.74 4.55 9.40
N SER A 231 18.61 4.48 8.68
CA SER A 231 17.94 3.22 8.35
C SER A 231 18.80 2.35 7.41
N LEU A 232 19.38 2.95 6.36
CA LEU A 232 20.24 2.24 5.41
C LEU A 232 21.53 1.74 6.05
N GLU A 233 22.11 2.47 6.99
CA GLU A 233 23.26 2.00 7.79
C GLU A 233 22.91 0.78 8.64
N SER A 234 21.71 0.78 9.22
CA SER A 234 21.21 -0.36 10.01
C SER A 234 20.94 -1.57 9.11
N LEU A 235 20.34 -1.34 7.93
CA LEU A 235 20.14 -2.37 6.92
C LEU A 235 21.47 -3.00 6.47
N PHE A 236 22.51 -2.20 6.25
CA PHE A 236 23.83 -2.72 5.92
C PHE A 236 24.36 -3.66 7.00
N ARG A 237 24.28 -3.26 8.27
CA ARG A 237 24.73 -4.09 9.41
C ARG A 237 23.93 -5.39 9.51
N ILE A 238 22.62 -5.31 9.35
CA ILE A 238 21.71 -6.47 9.34
C ILE A 238 22.08 -7.43 8.19
N GLN A 239 22.22 -6.91 6.97
CA GLN A 239 22.58 -7.71 5.80
C GLN A 239 23.95 -8.38 5.95
N SER A 240 24.91 -7.71 6.58
CA SER A 240 26.24 -8.26 6.84
C SER A 240 26.23 -9.35 7.92
N ALA A 241 25.34 -9.26 8.90
CA ALA A 241 25.22 -10.24 9.98
C ALA A 241 24.37 -11.46 9.61
N LEU A 242 23.39 -11.30 8.72
CA LEU A 242 22.43 -12.33 8.32
C LEU A 242 23.05 -13.69 7.92
N PRO A 243 24.16 -13.76 7.16
CA PRO A 243 24.78 -15.05 6.80
C PRO A 243 25.27 -15.89 7.98
N ARG A 244 25.53 -15.25 9.13
CA ARG A 244 26.03 -15.92 10.36
C ARG A 244 24.93 -16.25 11.36
N ALA A 245 23.70 -15.78 11.12
CA ALA A 245 22.58 -16.00 12.02
C ALA A 245 22.02 -17.43 11.89
N PRO A 246 21.36 -17.97 12.93
CA PRO A 246 20.60 -19.21 12.81
C PRO A 246 19.63 -19.17 11.63
N ALA A 247 19.57 -20.25 10.84
CA ALA A 247 18.81 -20.27 9.59
C ALA A 247 17.32 -19.86 9.75
N PRO A 248 16.57 -20.33 10.76
CA PRO A 248 15.18 -19.89 10.95
C PRO A 248 15.05 -18.38 11.21
N THR A 249 15.95 -17.81 12.02
CA THR A 249 16.00 -16.38 12.31
C THR A 249 16.33 -15.57 11.06
N ALA A 250 17.31 -16.02 10.27
CA ALA A 250 17.69 -15.37 9.03
C ALA A 250 16.54 -15.36 8.00
N VAL A 251 15.79 -16.46 7.89
CA VAL A 251 14.63 -16.57 7.00
C VAL A 251 13.51 -15.61 7.43
N ASP A 252 13.18 -15.59 8.72
CA ASP A 252 12.14 -14.68 9.24
C ASP A 252 12.53 -13.20 9.08
N ILE A 253 13.79 -12.83 9.36
CA ILE A 253 14.25 -11.45 9.19
C ILE A 253 14.24 -11.02 7.72
N ARG A 254 14.67 -11.88 6.79
CA ARG A 254 14.57 -11.57 5.35
C ARG A 254 13.12 -11.35 4.93
N ALA A 255 12.21 -12.18 5.44
CA ALA A 255 10.78 -12.00 5.20
C ALA A 255 10.29 -10.66 5.77
N GLN A 256 10.62 -10.32 7.02
CA GLN A 256 10.28 -9.03 7.62
C GLN A 256 10.82 -7.84 6.79
N LEU A 257 12.09 -7.88 6.37
CA LEU A 257 12.71 -6.82 5.57
C LEU A 257 12.06 -6.66 4.20
N SER A 258 11.63 -7.74 3.54
CA SER A 258 10.91 -7.66 2.26
C SER A 258 9.57 -6.93 2.34
N TRP A 259 9.01 -6.82 3.55
CA TRP A 259 7.77 -6.08 3.83
C TRP A 259 8.04 -4.69 4.44
N LEU A 260 9.16 -4.49 5.12
CA LEU A 260 9.49 -3.23 5.80
C LEU A 260 10.26 -2.27 4.87
N THR A 261 11.21 -2.80 4.11
CA THR A 261 12.09 -2.03 3.22
C THR A 261 12.19 -2.68 1.83
N PRO A 262 11.07 -2.93 1.12
CA PRO A 262 11.12 -3.33 -0.28
C PRO A 262 11.75 -2.24 -1.16
N ALA A 263 12.18 -2.59 -2.37
CA ALA A 263 12.54 -1.61 -3.40
C ALA A 263 11.39 -0.59 -3.57
N GLY A 264 11.74 0.70 -3.60
CA GLY A 264 10.76 1.79 -3.72
C GLY A 264 9.93 2.09 -2.47
N PHE A 265 10.24 1.52 -1.29
CA PHE A 265 9.45 1.73 -0.06
C PHE A 265 9.26 3.21 0.33
N LEU A 266 10.18 4.09 -0.07
CA LEU A 266 10.08 5.54 0.15
C LEU A 266 8.86 6.15 -0.55
N LEU A 267 8.38 5.56 -1.63
CA LEU A 267 7.21 6.05 -2.35
C LEU A 267 5.90 5.68 -1.65
N THR A 268 5.91 4.60 -0.86
CA THR A 268 4.70 4.01 -0.25
C THR A 268 4.64 4.16 1.26
N THR A 269 5.64 4.79 1.88
CA THR A 269 5.74 4.92 3.34
C THR A 269 5.66 6.40 3.74
N PRO A 270 4.60 6.83 4.44
CA PRO A 270 4.47 8.20 4.94
C PRO A 270 5.59 8.57 5.92
N LEU A 271 5.87 9.87 6.06
CA LEU A 271 6.94 10.37 6.95
C LEU A 271 6.80 9.84 8.39
N GLU A 272 5.58 9.82 8.92
CA GLU A 272 5.30 9.37 10.28
C GLU A 272 5.81 7.95 10.54
N ARG A 273 5.77 7.08 9.52
CA ARG A 273 6.25 5.71 9.59
C ARG A 273 7.75 5.61 9.33
N LEU A 274 8.28 6.40 8.40
CA LEU A 274 9.72 6.48 8.14
C LEU A 274 10.52 6.89 9.37
N ARG A 275 9.97 7.78 10.21
CA ARG A 275 10.59 8.18 11.49
C ARG A 275 10.86 7.00 12.44
N GLU A 276 10.06 5.94 12.33
CA GLU A 276 10.18 4.75 13.17
C GLU A 276 11.16 3.70 12.61
N PHE A 277 11.58 3.82 11.36
CA PHE A 277 12.44 2.82 10.71
C PHE A 277 13.77 2.59 11.44
N PRO A 278 14.49 3.64 11.92
CA PRO A 278 15.69 3.43 12.72
C PRO A 278 15.42 2.56 13.95
N ARG A 279 14.27 2.72 14.62
CA ARG A 279 13.89 1.92 15.79
C ARG A 279 13.56 0.48 15.42
N TYR A 280 12.77 0.25 14.37
CA TYR A 280 12.44 -1.10 13.91
C TYR A 280 13.68 -1.87 13.46
N LEU A 281 14.56 -1.22 12.69
CA LEU A 281 15.80 -1.84 12.24
C LEU A 281 16.76 -2.08 13.40
N LYS A 282 16.83 -1.17 14.39
CA LYS A 282 17.61 -1.42 15.60
C LYS A 282 17.10 -2.61 16.41
N ALA A 283 15.78 -2.86 16.42
CA ALA A 283 15.22 -4.05 17.04
C ALA A 283 15.65 -5.34 16.33
N ILE A 284 15.76 -5.32 14.99
CA ILE A 284 16.29 -6.45 14.20
C ILE A 284 17.78 -6.67 14.50
N GLU A 285 18.58 -5.62 14.62
CA GLU A 285 19.99 -5.73 15.04
C GLU A 285 20.11 -6.42 16.41
N GLN A 286 19.36 -5.97 17.42
CA GLN A 286 19.37 -6.59 18.75
C GLN A 286 18.89 -8.04 18.73
N ARG A 287 17.92 -8.36 17.87
CA ARG A 287 17.45 -9.74 17.69
C ARG A 287 18.57 -10.63 17.15
N LEU A 288 19.30 -10.18 16.12
CA LEU A 288 20.40 -10.95 15.54
C LEU A 288 21.48 -11.26 16.58
N GLU A 289 21.85 -10.27 17.41
CA GLU A 289 22.80 -10.47 18.50
C GLU A 289 22.30 -11.50 19.52
N LYS A 290 21.05 -11.36 19.99
CA LYS A 290 20.46 -12.27 20.99
C LYS A 290 20.25 -13.68 20.45
N ALA A 291 19.82 -13.81 19.20
CA ALA A 291 19.58 -15.11 18.55
C ALA A 291 20.88 -15.89 18.34
N GLY A 292 22.02 -15.21 18.18
CA GLY A 292 23.33 -15.86 18.17
C GLY A 292 23.69 -16.52 19.51
N ASN A 293 23.25 -15.92 20.62
CA ASN A 293 23.53 -16.41 21.97
C ASN A 293 22.51 -17.45 22.46
N ASP A 294 21.22 -17.23 22.22
CA ASP A 294 20.13 -18.15 22.59
C ASP A 294 19.12 -18.34 21.43
N PRO A 295 19.44 -19.21 20.47
CA PRO A 295 18.55 -19.51 19.34
C PRO A 295 17.20 -20.12 19.78
N ARG A 296 17.16 -20.83 20.90
CA ARG A 296 15.92 -21.47 21.39
C ARG A 296 14.94 -20.42 21.87
N ARG A 297 15.42 -19.40 22.60
CA ARG A 297 14.58 -18.28 23.05
C ARG A 297 14.09 -17.45 21.88
N ASP A 298 14.93 -17.18 20.86
CA ASP A 298 14.49 -16.50 19.63
C ASP A 298 13.36 -17.27 18.94
N ALA A 299 13.49 -18.58 18.80
CA ALA A 299 12.47 -19.42 18.17
C ALA A 299 11.13 -19.41 18.92
N GLN A 300 11.15 -19.38 20.27
CA GLN A 300 9.94 -19.26 21.08
C GLN A 300 9.23 -17.92 20.83
N LEU A 301 9.97 -16.81 20.84
CA LEU A 301 9.41 -15.47 20.60
C LEU A 301 8.90 -15.34 19.15
N ALA A 302 9.62 -15.90 18.17
CA ALA A 302 9.17 -15.92 16.78
C ALA A 302 7.86 -16.70 16.59
N ALA A 303 7.67 -17.79 17.35
CA ALA A 303 6.43 -18.57 17.32
C ALA A 303 5.22 -17.79 17.85
N GLU A 304 5.41 -16.78 18.71
CA GLU A 304 4.30 -15.95 19.21
C GLU A 304 3.70 -15.04 18.13
N ILE A 305 4.51 -14.55 17.18
CA ILE A 305 4.04 -13.64 16.13
C ILE A 305 3.68 -14.36 14.81
N ALA A 306 4.31 -15.49 14.51
CA ALA A 306 4.14 -16.16 13.22
C ALA A 306 2.68 -16.41 12.79
N PRO A 307 1.75 -16.84 13.66
CA PRO A 307 0.36 -17.11 13.26
C PRO A 307 -0.40 -15.86 12.79
N ILE A 308 -0.24 -14.74 13.51
CA ILE A 308 -0.97 -13.50 13.20
C ILE A 308 -0.37 -12.81 11.98
N GLU A 309 0.94 -12.87 11.80
CA GLU A 309 1.60 -12.37 10.61
C GLU A 309 1.22 -13.19 9.37
N ALA A 310 1.13 -14.52 9.47
CA ALA A 310 0.69 -15.37 8.36
C ALA A 310 -0.73 -15.02 7.91
N ARG A 311 -1.66 -14.82 8.86
CA ARG A 311 -3.02 -14.36 8.58
C ARG A 311 -3.06 -13.00 7.89
N TYR A 312 -2.24 -12.06 8.36
CA TYR A 312 -2.09 -10.76 7.73
C TYR A 312 -1.64 -10.87 6.27
N ARG A 313 -0.56 -11.63 6.02
CA ARG A 313 0.00 -11.80 4.67
C ARG A 313 -1.00 -12.48 3.72
N GLU A 314 -1.78 -13.45 4.21
CA GLU A 314 -2.84 -14.10 3.42
C GLU A 314 -3.95 -13.13 3.00
N ARG A 315 -4.35 -12.27 3.94
CA ARG A 315 -5.38 -11.25 3.67
C ARG A 315 -4.92 -10.27 2.61
N VAL A 316 -3.71 -9.72 2.74
CA VAL A 316 -3.13 -8.78 1.76
C VAL A 316 -3.03 -9.43 0.37
N ARG A 317 -2.66 -10.72 0.31
CA ARG A 317 -2.63 -11.47 -0.95
C ARG A 317 -4.02 -11.59 -1.58
N THR A 318 -5.02 -11.94 -0.79
CA THR A 318 -6.41 -12.06 -1.24
C THR A 318 -6.98 -10.72 -1.71
N GLU A 319 -6.63 -9.64 -1.01
CA GLU A 319 -6.99 -8.27 -1.36
C GLU A 319 -6.12 -7.71 -2.50
N ARG A 320 -5.17 -8.48 -3.06
CA ARG A 320 -4.24 -8.05 -4.12
C ARG A 320 -3.56 -6.70 -3.88
N GLY A 321 -3.29 -6.37 -2.62
CA GLY A 321 -2.68 -5.08 -2.29
C GLY A 321 -3.57 -3.85 -2.58
N LEU A 322 -4.91 -4.01 -2.56
CA LEU A 322 -5.88 -2.91 -2.61
C LEU A 322 -5.59 -1.81 -1.58
N LEU A 323 -4.85 -2.12 -0.51
CA LEU A 323 -4.21 -1.15 0.36
C LEU A 323 -2.69 -1.38 0.31
N PRO A 324 -1.88 -0.38 -0.07
CA PRO A 324 -0.44 -0.44 0.13
C PRO A 324 -0.14 -0.73 1.61
N PRO A 325 0.82 -1.63 1.94
CA PRO A 325 1.14 -1.98 3.33
C PRO A 325 1.49 -0.78 4.21
N GLY A 326 1.96 0.33 3.63
CA GLY A 326 2.24 1.56 4.37
C GLY A 326 0.99 2.26 4.92
N ASP A 327 -0.16 2.08 4.28
CA ASP A 327 -1.46 2.66 4.66
C ASP A 327 -2.26 1.74 5.59
N ASP A 328 -1.72 0.55 5.88
CA ASP A 328 -2.37 -0.45 6.71
C ASP A 328 -1.88 -0.36 8.16
N GLU A 329 -2.69 0.22 9.05
CA GLU A 329 -2.36 0.36 10.47
C GLU A 329 -1.99 -0.98 11.16
N PHE A 330 -2.61 -2.08 10.74
CA PHE A 330 -2.32 -3.39 11.33
C PHE A 330 -0.90 -3.86 11.01
N ARG A 331 -0.38 -3.52 9.81
CA ARG A 331 1.00 -3.81 9.41
C ARG A 331 2.00 -3.25 10.42
N TRP A 332 1.74 -2.03 10.91
CA TRP A 332 2.61 -1.33 11.84
C TRP A 332 2.50 -1.90 13.26
N LEU A 333 1.32 -2.36 13.68
CA LEU A 333 1.17 -3.08 14.94
C LEU A 333 2.00 -4.37 14.97
N LEU A 334 2.19 -5.06 13.83
CA LEU A 334 3.10 -6.20 13.76
C LEU A 334 4.56 -5.80 14.03
N GLU A 335 5.04 -4.66 13.51
CA GLU A 335 6.39 -4.17 13.82
C GLU A 335 6.54 -3.77 15.29
N GLU A 336 5.52 -3.11 15.86
CA GLU A 336 5.53 -2.81 17.29
C GLU A 336 5.59 -4.08 18.14
N PHE A 337 4.87 -5.13 17.73
CA PHE A 337 4.91 -6.39 18.46
C PHE A 337 6.29 -7.06 18.34
N ARG A 338 6.93 -7.01 17.15
CA ARG A 338 8.33 -7.46 16.98
C ARG A 338 9.28 -6.69 17.89
N VAL A 339 9.15 -5.36 17.99
CA VAL A 339 9.96 -4.56 18.95
C VAL A 339 9.72 -5.04 20.38
N SER A 340 8.46 -5.27 20.77
CA SER A 340 8.10 -5.73 22.13
C SER A 340 8.67 -7.11 22.48
N LEU A 341 8.78 -8.01 21.49
CA LEU A 341 9.32 -9.36 21.69
C LEU A 341 10.85 -9.35 21.75
N PHE A 342 11.50 -8.69 20.79
CA PHE A 342 12.94 -8.86 20.58
C PHE A 342 13.80 -7.74 21.18
N ALA A 343 13.24 -6.54 21.41
CA ALA A 343 13.98 -5.34 21.77
C ALA A 343 13.23 -4.43 22.76
N GLN A 344 12.77 -4.99 23.87
CA GLN A 344 11.94 -4.33 24.89
C GLN A 344 12.48 -2.96 25.37
N ALA A 345 13.80 -2.82 25.48
CA ALA A 345 14.46 -1.59 25.91
C ALA A 345 14.18 -0.39 24.98
N LEU A 346 13.88 -0.64 23.70
CA LEU A 346 13.57 0.42 22.72
C LEU A 346 12.18 1.03 22.90
N LYS A 347 11.31 0.37 23.68
CA LYS A 347 9.89 0.71 23.88
C LYS A 347 9.07 0.70 22.57
N THR A 348 7.77 0.50 22.70
CA THR A 348 6.83 0.56 21.58
C THR A 348 6.15 1.92 21.52
N ARG A 349 5.79 2.36 20.31
CA ARG A 349 5.08 3.64 20.12
C ARG A 349 3.64 3.55 20.63
N VAL A 350 3.04 2.38 20.47
CA VAL A 350 1.71 2.07 21.00
C VAL A 350 1.75 0.80 21.84
N PRO A 351 0.89 0.67 22.87
CA PRO A 351 0.83 -0.52 23.69
C PRO A 351 0.33 -1.76 22.91
N VAL A 352 1.18 -2.77 22.70
CA VAL A 352 0.87 -3.96 21.89
C VAL A 352 1.13 -5.27 22.66
N SER A 353 0.36 -6.32 22.33
CA SER A 353 0.55 -7.69 22.83
C SER A 353 -0.11 -8.68 21.86
N ALA A 354 0.22 -9.97 21.98
CA ALA A 354 -0.41 -11.02 21.18
C ALA A 354 -1.94 -10.99 21.27
N ARG A 355 -2.49 -10.80 22.47
CA ARG A 355 -3.93 -10.67 22.71
C ARG A 355 -4.51 -9.45 21.98
N ARG A 356 -3.90 -8.28 22.13
CA ARG A 356 -4.38 -7.05 21.47
C ARG A 356 -4.36 -7.17 19.96
N LEU A 357 -3.29 -7.72 19.37
CA LEU A 357 -3.23 -7.99 17.94
C LEU A 357 -4.35 -8.91 17.47
N THR A 358 -4.62 -9.97 18.23
CA THR A 358 -5.70 -10.91 17.93
C THR A 358 -7.05 -10.21 17.96
N ASP A 359 -7.32 -9.41 19.00
CA ASP A 359 -8.58 -8.66 19.14
C ASP A 359 -8.76 -7.65 17.98
N THR A 360 -7.71 -6.89 17.66
CA THR A 360 -7.71 -5.94 16.53
C THR A 360 -7.91 -6.67 15.19
N TRP A 361 -7.33 -7.86 15.01
CA TRP A 361 -7.52 -8.66 13.81
C TRP A 361 -8.95 -9.15 13.65
N MET A 362 -9.57 -9.66 14.73
CA MET A 362 -10.97 -10.09 14.69
C MET A 362 -11.92 -8.94 14.35
N GLN A 363 -11.63 -7.72 14.82
CA GLN A 363 -12.41 -6.53 14.45
C GLN A 363 -12.25 -6.22 12.95
N ARG A 364 -11.02 -6.30 12.42
CA ARG A 364 -10.76 -6.10 10.98
C ARG A 364 -11.44 -7.15 10.11
N GLU A 365 -11.49 -8.42 10.51
CA GLU A 365 -12.16 -9.48 9.75
C GLU A 365 -13.68 -9.26 9.65
N ARG A 366 -14.27 -8.56 10.62
CA ARG A 366 -15.70 -8.18 10.60
C ARG A 366 -15.98 -6.98 9.68
N ALA A 367 -14.96 -6.21 9.31
CA ALA A 367 -15.11 -5.11 8.37
C ALA A 367 -15.16 -5.63 6.93
N PRO A 368 -16.11 -5.16 6.09
CA PRO A 368 -16.16 -5.55 4.69
C PRO A 368 -14.86 -5.17 3.97
N ILE A 369 -14.40 -6.02 3.05
CA ILE A 369 -13.36 -5.66 2.08
C ILE A 369 -13.95 -4.52 1.23
N VAL A 370 -13.42 -3.30 1.39
CA VAL A 370 -13.87 -2.10 0.69
C VAL A 370 -13.50 -2.15 -0.78
#